data_AF-A0A0D2NPI8-F1
#
_entry.id   AF-A0A0D2NPI8-F1
#
_cell.length_a   1.000
_cell.length_b   1.000
_cell.length_c   1.000
_cell.angle_alpha   90.00
_cell.angle_beta   90.00
_cell.angle_gamma   90.00
#
_symmetry.space_group_name_H-M   'P 1'
#
loop_
_entity.id
_entity.type
_entity.pdbx_description
1 polymer ?
#
loop_
_entity_poly.entity_id
_entity_poly.type
_entity_poly.pdbx_seq_one_letter_code
_entity_poly.pdbx_strand_id
1 'polypeptide(L)'
;MQRTNKWASASASADKFEEEVGRVMEQAKELHESGASLLWKISNEEQSLRQKAISLESSVRRVRSSINSLVSKKLLDPKFASKLEEDLQRPSSILTDGAAAFLPTKAQGF
;
A
#
# COMPACT_ATOMS: atom_id res chain seq x y z
N MET A 1 33.16 -59.56 8.64
CA MET A 1 33.73 -58.24 8.29
C MET A 1 32.71 -57.28 7.64
N GLN A 2 31.39 -57.38 7.95
CA GLN A 2 30.34 -56.57 7.28
C GLN A 2 29.68 -55.50 8.17
N ARG A 3 29.91 -55.51 9.50
CA ARG A 3 29.22 -54.61 10.44
C ARG A 3 29.75 -53.17 10.44
N THR A 4 31.02 -52.97 10.11
CA THR A 4 31.68 -51.65 10.14
C THR A 4 31.24 -50.73 8.99
N ASN A 5 30.99 -51.27 7.80
CA ASN A 5 30.57 -50.46 6.64
C ASN A 5 29.10 -49.98 6.74
N LYS A 6 28.23 -50.74 7.43
CA LYS A 6 26.82 -50.39 7.57
C LYS A 6 26.61 -49.16 8.46
N TRP A 7 27.40 -49.00 9.51
CA TRP A 7 27.29 -47.85 10.42
C TRP A 7 27.90 -46.58 9.83
N ALA A 8 29.03 -46.71 9.12
CA ALA A 8 29.61 -45.59 8.37
C ALA A 8 28.64 -45.05 7.30
N SER A 9 27.95 -45.94 6.57
CA SER A 9 26.95 -45.54 5.57
C SER A 9 25.69 -44.92 6.18
N ALA A 10 25.28 -45.34 7.39
CA ALA A 10 24.14 -44.78 8.10
C ALA A 10 24.45 -43.38 8.66
N SER A 11 25.64 -43.19 9.25
CA SER A 11 26.13 -41.88 9.72
C SER A 11 26.21 -40.88 8.57
N ALA A 12 26.84 -41.24 7.45
CA ALA A 12 26.95 -40.36 6.30
C ALA A 12 25.60 -40.01 5.65
N SER A 13 24.58 -40.86 5.82
CA SER A 13 23.21 -40.56 5.37
C SER A 13 22.50 -39.59 6.33
N ALA A 14 22.74 -39.71 7.63
CA ALA A 14 22.22 -38.80 8.65
C ALA A 14 22.83 -37.39 8.50
N ASP A 15 24.15 -37.31 8.30
CA ASP A 15 24.86 -36.02 8.11
C ASP A 15 24.33 -35.25 6.89
N LYS A 16 24.06 -35.94 5.78
CA LYS A 16 23.46 -35.34 4.58
C LYS A 16 22.04 -34.84 4.83
N PHE A 17 21.27 -35.56 5.65
CA PHE A 17 19.91 -35.15 6.00
C PHE A 17 19.91 -33.94 6.92
N GLU A 18 20.84 -33.88 7.89
CA GLU A 18 21.04 -32.70 8.74
C GLU A 18 21.44 -31.48 7.90
N GLU A 19 22.33 -31.64 6.93
CA GLU A 19 22.72 -30.56 6.02
C GLU A 19 21.54 -30.06 5.17
N GLU A 20 20.71 -30.98 4.65
CA GLU A 20 19.49 -30.63 3.90
C GLU A 20 18.48 -29.88 4.78
N VAL A 21 18.26 -30.34 6.02
CA VAL A 21 17.40 -29.63 6.99
C VAL A 21 17.97 -28.23 7.27
N GLY A 22 19.29 -28.11 7.43
CA GLY A 22 19.97 -26.82 7.59
C GLY A 22 19.72 -25.88 6.41
N ARG A 23 19.85 -26.37 5.17
CA ARG A 23 19.56 -25.60 3.95
C ARG A 23 18.11 -25.14 3.89
N VAL A 24 17.15 -26.03 4.15
CA VAL A 24 15.72 -25.70 4.14
C VAL A 24 15.40 -24.65 5.21
N MET A 25 15.99 -24.78 6.41
CA MET A 25 15.83 -23.80 7.48
C MET A 25 16.37 -22.43 7.09
N GLU A 26 17.50 -22.36 6.40
CA GLU A 26 18.06 -21.08 5.94
C GLU A 26 17.19 -20.45 4.85
N GLN A 27 16.75 -21.24 3.87
CA GLN A 27 15.80 -20.78 2.85
C GLN A 27 14.50 -20.24 3.47
N ALA A 28 13.99 -20.89 4.51
CA ALA A 28 12.79 -20.43 5.21
C ALA A 28 13.00 -19.07 5.90
N LYS A 29 14.18 -18.85 6.50
CA LYS A 29 14.54 -17.55 7.11
C LYS A 29 14.68 -16.45 6.06
N GLU A 30 15.41 -16.72 4.98
CA GLU A 30 15.61 -15.77 3.88
C GLU A 30 14.27 -15.36 3.26
N LEU A 31 13.36 -16.32 3.06
CA LEU A 31 12.01 -16.05 2.57
C LEU A 31 11.21 -15.19 3.55
N HIS A 32 11.26 -15.50 4.85
CA HIS A 32 10.59 -14.72 5.89
C HIS A 32 11.11 -13.28 5.94
N GLU A 33 12.42 -13.09 5.94
CA GLU A 33 13.04 -11.75 5.98
C GLU A 33 12.72 -10.95 4.71
N SER A 34 12.81 -11.57 3.54
CA SER A 34 12.44 -10.95 2.27
C SER A 34 10.97 -10.56 2.23
N GLY A 35 10.09 -11.44 2.72
CA GLY A 35 8.65 -11.19 2.83
C GLY A 35 8.34 -10.03 3.78
N ALA A 36 8.96 -10.00 4.96
CA ALA A 36 8.79 -8.92 5.93
C ALA A 36 9.28 -7.57 5.35
N SER A 37 10.41 -7.56 4.66
CA SER A 37 10.94 -6.37 3.97
C SER A 37 9.99 -5.86 2.88
N LEU A 38 9.42 -6.77 2.08
CA LEU A 38 8.43 -6.40 1.06
C LEU A 38 7.16 -5.82 1.68
N LEU A 39 6.62 -6.46 2.72
CA LEU A 39 5.41 -5.98 3.41
C LEU A 39 5.63 -4.59 4.03
N TRP A 40 6.80 -4.35 4.62
CA TRP A 40 7.15 -3.03 5.15
C TRP A 40 7.16 -1.96 4.05
N LYS A 41 7.76 -2.26 2.89
CA LYS A 41 7.76 -1.34 1.73
C LYS A 41 6.35 -1.05 1.23
N ILE A 42 5.55 -2.09 1.04
CA ILE A 42 4.15 -1.96 0.61
C ILE A 42 3.39 -1.08 1.60
N SER A 43 3.49 -1.35 2.91
CA SER A 43 2.80 -0.55 3.94
C SER A 43 3.22 0.92 3.92
N ASN A 44 4.51 1.20 3.77
CA ASN A 44 5.01 2.57 3.72
C ASN A 44 4.57 3.31 2.45
N GLU A 45 4.60 2.64 1.29
CA GLU A 45 4.09 3.20 0.03
C GLU A 45 2.58 3.44 0.09
N GLU A 46 1.83 2.50 0.65
CA GLU A 46 0.39 2.62 0.86
C GLU A 46 0.08 3.84 1.73
N GLN A 47 0.79 4.03 2.84
CA GLN A 47 0.62 5.18 3.71
C GLN A 47 0.97 6.50 3.01
N SER A 48 2.01 6.52 2.19
CA SER A 48 2.36 7.68 1.36
C SER A 48 1.24 8.03 0.37
N LEU A 49 0.64 7.03 -0.28
CA LEU A 49 -0.51 7.21 -1.17
C LEU A 49 -1.74 7.72 -0.42
N ARG A 50 -2.02 7.21 0.80
CA ARG A 50 -3.07 7.73 1.69
C ARG A 50 -2.91 9.21 1.98
N GLN A 51 -1.70 9.64 2.37
CA GLN A 51 -1.45 11.07 2.64
C GLN A 51 -1.62 11.95 1.39
N LYS A 52 -1.16 11.48 0.22
CA LYS A 52 -1.35 12.20 -1.05
C LYS A 52 -2.83 12.33 -1.42
N ALA A 53 -3.61 11.25 -1.28
CA ALA A 53 -5.04 11.25 -1.55
C ALA A 53 -5.79 12.23 -0.63
N ILE A 54 -5.51 12.19 0.68
CA ILE A 54 -6.09 13.12 1.67
C ILE A 54 -5.73 14.58 1.35
N SER A 55 -4.47 14.84 1.03
CA SER A 55 -4.00 16.19 0.69
C SER A 55 -4.69 16.75 -0.57
N LEU A 56 -4.86 15.90 -1.59
CA LEU A 56 -5.57 16.28 -2.82
C LEU A 56 -7.06 16.52 -2.57
N GLU A 57 -7.74 15.62 -1.85
CA GLU A 57 -9.15 15.74 -1.49
C GLU A 57 -9.42 17.02 -0.68
N SER A 58 -8.55 17.32 0.29
CA SER A 58 -8.57 18.58 1.04
C SER A 58 -8.36 19.79 0.13
N SER A 59 -7.45 19.70 -0.85
CA SER A 59 -7.19 20.78 -1.80
C SER A 59 -8.38 21.05 -2.70
N VAL A 60 -9.01 20.01 -3.26
CA VAL A 60 -10.25 20.11 -4.04
C VAL A 60 -11.34 20.79 -3.21
N ARG A 61 -11.51 20.36 -1.96
CA ARG A 61 -12.50 20.96 -1.04
C ARG A 61 -12.23 22.45 -0.80
N ARG A 62 -10.98 22.83 -0.55
CA ARG A 62 -10.59 24.24 -0.35
C ARG A 62 -10.87 25.08 -1.59
N VAL A 63 -10.56 24.58 -2.79
CA VAL A 63 -10.83 25.30 -4.04
C VAL A 63 -12.33 25.51 -4.23
N ARG A 64 -13.16 24.48 -4.01
CA ARG A 64 -14.63 24.61 -4.04
C ARG A 64 -15.13 25.67 -3.05
N SER A 65 -14.64 25.66 -1.81
CA SER A 65 -14.98 26.68 -0.82
C SER A 65 -14.60 28.09 -1.28
N SER A 66 -13.43 28.25 -1.90
CA SER A 66 -13.00 29.54 -2.47
C SER A 66 -13.88 30.00 -3.63
N ILE A 67 -14.24 29.11 -4.55
CA ILE A 67 -15.18 29.41 -5.64
C ILE A 67 -16.51 29.91 -5.07
N ASN A 68 -17.09 29.16 -4.14
CA ASN A 68 -18.35 29.52 -3.49
C ASN A 68 -18.28 30.87 -2.76
N SER A 69 -17.17 31.15 -2.08
CA SER A 69 -16.90 32.43 -1.40
C SER A 69 -16.82 33.59 -2.39
N LEU A 70 -16.17 33.40 -3.55
CA LEU A 70 -16.06 34.45 -4.57
C LEU A 70 -17.38 34.70 -5.28
N VAL A 71 -18.15 33.65 -5.58
CA VAL A 71 -19.50 33.76 -6.17
C VAL A 71 -20.44 34.52 -5.23
N SER A 72 -20.46 34.16 -3.94
CA SER A 72 -21.32 34.83 -2.94
C SER A 72 -20.96 36.30 -2.73
N LYS A 73 -19.68 36.66 -2.89
CA LYS A 73 -19.22 38.06 -2.89
C LYS A 73 -19.41 38.79 -4.23
N LYS A 74 -19.98 38.12 -5.24
CA LYS A 74 -20.14 38.63 -6.62
C LYS A 74 -18.81 39.05 -7.27
N LEU A 75 -17.71 38.44 -6.85
CA LEU A 75 -16.35 38.68 -7.36
C LEU A 75 -15.95 37.69 -8.46
N LEU A 76 -16.77 36.68 -8.72
CA LEU A 76 -16.57 35.67 -9.76
C LEU A 76 -17.86 35.52 -10.56
N ASP A 77 -17.71 35.53 -11.88
CA ASP A 77 -18.83 35.29 -12.80
C ASP A 77 -19.43 33.88 -12.56
N PRO A 78 -20.74 33.75 -12.36
CA PRO A 78 -21.38 32.45 -12.08
C PRO A 78 -21.19 31.42 -13.19
N LYS A 79 -21.14 31.84 -14.46
CA LYS A 79 -20.93 30.94 -15.59
C LYS A 79 -19.50 30.42 -15.60
N PHE A 80 -18.52 31.28 -15.31
CA PHE A 80 -17.14 30.87 -15.13
C PHE A 80 -16.95 29.96 -13.89
N ALA A 81 -17.61 30.25 -12.78
CA ALA A 81 -17.60 29.40 -11.59
C ALA A 81 -18.12 27.98 -11.88
N SER A 82 -19.19 27.86 -12.67
CA SER A 82 -19.75 26.57 -13.07
C SER A 82 -18.74 25.74 -13.87
N LYS A 83 -18.00 26.38 -14.79
CA LYS A 83 -16.93 25.72 -15.54
C LYS A 83 -15.80 25.22 -14.63
N LEU A 84 -15.40 26.00 -13.64
CA LEU A 84 -14.37 25.57 -12.68
C LEU A 84 -14.82 24.37 -11.83
N GLU A 85 -16.10 24.32 -11.44
CA GLU A 85 -16.66 23.16 -10.73
C GLU A 85 -16.72 21.91 -11.62
N GLU A 86 -17.04 22.04 -12.91
CA GLU A 86 -16.94 20.94 -13.88
C GLU A 86 -15.50 20.42 -14.00
N ASP A 87 -14.52 21.33 -14.10
CA ASP A 87 -13.09 20.96 -14.14
C ASP A 87 -12.63 20.27 -12.85
N LEU A 88 -13.18 20.65 -11.69
CA LEU A 88 -12.94 20.00 -10.39
C LEU A 88 -13.63 18.64 -10.24
N GLN A 89 -14.60 18.34 -11.09
CA GLN A 89 -15.26 17.04 -11.08
C GLN A 89 -14.33 15.92 -11.54
N ARG A 90 -13.45 16.19 -12.51
CA ARG A 90 -12.46 15.22 -12.99
C ARG A 90 -11.50 14.72 -11.90
N PRO A 91 -10.77 15.56 -11.16
CA PRO A 91 -9.92 15.10 -10.06
C PRO A 91 -10.73 14.45 -8.93
N SER A 92 -11.98 14.87 -8.71
CA SER A 92 -12.87 14.21 -7.75
C SER A 92 -13.19 12.77 -8.16
N SER A 93 -13.54 12.53 -9.44
CA SER A 93 -13.79 11.18 -9.97
C SER A 93 -12.55 10.30 -9.94
N ILE A 94 -11.38 10.83 -10.31
CA ILE A 94 -10.11 10.07 -10.22
C ILE A 94 -9.85 9.60 -8.78
N LEU A 95 -10.14 10.46 -7.79
CA LEU A 95 -10.03 10.11 -6.38
C LEU A 95 -11.03 9.04 -5.95
N THR A 96 -12.29 9.11 -6.40
CA THR A 96 -13.32 8.13 -6.01
C THR A 96 -13.17 6.79 -6.73
N ASP A 97 -12.69 6.77 -7.96
CA ASP A 97 -12.66 5.57 -8.79
C ASP A 97 -11.35 4.80 -8.63
N GLY A 98 -10.22 5.52 -8.46
CA GLY A 98 -8.88 4.94 -8.38
C GLY A 98 -8.24 4.98 -7.00
N ALA A 99 -8.61 5.95 -6.15
CA ALA A 99 -7.96 6.18 -4.86
C ALA A 99 -8.90 6.09 -3.66
N ALA A 100 -10.14 5.63 -3.84
CA ALA A 100 -11.12 5.58 -2.75
C ALA A 100 -10.67 4.72 -1.57
N ALA A 101 -9.93 3.63 -1.82
CA ALA A 101 -9.36 2.78 -0.78
C ALA A 101 -8.38 3.50 0.15
N PHE A 102 -7.83 4.63 -0.30
CA PHE A 102 -6.87 5.44 0.44
C PHE A 102 -7.49 6.62 1.18
N LEU A 103 -8.73 6.98 0.85
CA LEU A 103 -9.46 8.02 1.54
C LEU A 103 -10.01 7.49 2.88
N PRO A 104 -10.20 8.36 3.88
CA PRO A 104 -10.93 7.98 5.07
C PRO A 104 -12.32 7.52 4.62
N THR A 105 -12.65 6.25 4.83
CA THR A 105 -14.05 5.84 4.80
C THR A 105 -14.75 6.76 5.77
N LYS A 106 -15.87 7.37 5.37
CA LYS A 106 -16.70 8.08 6.33
C LYS A 106 -16.96 7.09 7.44
N ALA A 107 -16.39 7.34 8.61
CA ALA A 107 -16.73 6.62 9.82
C ALA A 107 -18.21 6.92 10.04
N GLN A 108 -19.05 6.06 9.49
CA GLN A 108 -20.44 5.99 9.86
C GLN A 108 -20.38 5.57 11.33
N GLY A 109 -20.47 6.57 12.21
CA GLY A 109 -20.45 6.35 13.65
C GLY A 109 -21.50 5.30 13.99
N PHE A 110 -21.05 4.27 14.72
CA PHE A 110 -21.95 3.47 15.55
C PHE A 110 -22.24 4.25 16.83
#